data_AF-A0A8J8AEU4-F1
#
_entry.id   AF-A0A8J8AEU4-F1
#
_cell.length_a   1.000
_cell.length_b   1.000
_cell.length_c   1.000
_cell.angle_alpha   90.00
_cell.angle_beta   90.00
_cell.angle_gamma   90.00
#
_symmetry.space_group_name_H-M   'P 1'
#
loop_
_entity.id
_entity.type
_entity.pdbx_description
1 polymer ?
#
loop_
_entity_poly.entity_id
_entity_poly.type
_entity_poly.pdbx_seq_one_letter_code
_entity_poly.pdbx_strand_id
1 'polypeptide(L)'
;MVLMNKLTPLALLLLLLLPPVTAVNVWEHINTSREMYFVKVLGRCRREPPLDPLNNSRIASVSIGYAYSDTQYIITYYAPYDSEYCKHTGRCGWWEEFLPKQENLTPFNFSIWNVTKVLEEYHWGLENYLPNITGKVTDDFEWPEKYWVRRADLWEVWIDASEFRVTLYSFVSEIGGLSYVVFECQNPENMTCNWKEPVVDVEVMVPPTTTATTKKPEDKEICGPALLVGLVLFPLLVKQKKR
;
A
#
# COMPACT_ATOMS: atom_id res chain seq x y z
N MET A 1 49.27 -15.21 -6.39
CA MET A 1 47.98 -15.57 -5.73
C MET A 1 47.89 -14.88 -4.37
N VAL A 2 47.81 -13.54 -4.33
CA VAL A 2 47.57 -12.76 -3.10
C VAL A 2 46.84 -11.47 -3.52
N LEU A 3 45.53 -11.55 -3.78
CA LEU A 3 44.73 -10.35 -4.05
C LEU A 3 43.26 -10.49 -3.56
N MET A 4 43.00 -11.34 -2.56
CA MET A 4 41.63 -11.60 -2.09
C MET A 4 41.37 -11.31 -0.61
N ASN A 5 42.34 -10.77 0.14
CA ASN A 5 42.19 -10.52 1.59
C ASN A 5 42.04 -9.03 1.99
N LYS A 6 42.05 -8.08 1.05
CA LYS A 6 41.91 -6.64 1.35
C LYS A 6 40.57 -6.02 0.97
N LEU A 7 39.69 -6.76 0.28
CA LEU A 7 38.36 -6.30 -0.14
C LEU A 7 37.29 -6.51 0.93
N THR A 8 37.47 -7.48 1.83
CA THR A 8 36.56 -7.79 2.94
C THR A 8 36.37 -6.64 3.95
N PRO A 9 37.41 -5.95 4.46
CA PRO A 9 37.21 -4.84 5.39
C PRO A 9 36.60 -3.61 4.71
N LEU A 10 36.88 -3.39 3.42
CA LEU A 10 36.32 -2.28 2.65
C LEU A 10 34.81 -2.49 2.37
N ALA A 11 34.41 -3.72 2.05
CA ALA A 11 33.00 -4.09 1.90
C ALA A 11 32.23 -3.98 3.22
N LEU A 12 32.86 -4.36 4.35
CA LEU A 12 32.28 -4.20 5.69
C LEU A 12 32.12 -2.72 6.07
N LEU A 13 33.08 -1.86 5.72
CA LEU A 13 32.97 -0.40 5.91
C LEU A 13 31.85 0.19 5.05
N LEU A 14 31.67 -0.30 3.81
CA LEU A 14 30.57 0.12 2.94
C LEU A 14 29.19 -0.30 3.47
N LEU A 15 29.08 -1.48 4.10
CA LEU A 15 27.85 -1.95 4.75
C LEU A 15 27.47 -1.09 5.97
N LEU A 16 28.45 -0.54 6.69
CA LEU A 16 28.21 0.39 7.81
C LEU A 16 27.79 1.80 7.35
N LEU A 17 28.04 2.13 6.07
CA LEU A 17 27.62 3.40 5.45
C LEU A 17 26.24 3.28 4.78
N LEU A 18 25.70 2.07 4.63
CA LEU A 18 24.30 1.92 4.24
C LEU A 18 23.45 2.41 5.41
N PRO A 19 22.49 3.32 5.19
CA PRO A 19 21.52 3.66 6.22
C PRO A 19 20.89 2.33 6.68
N PRO A 20 20.82 2.07 7.99
CA PRO A 20 20.24 0.83 8.47
C PRO A 20 18.82 0.78 7.89
N VAL A 21 18.51 -0.32 7.20
CA VAL A 21 17.16 -0.62 6.75
C VAL A 21 16.38 -1.01 8.01
N THR A 22 16.14 -0.03 8.89
CA THR A 22 15.40 -0.24 10.13
C THR A 22 13.96 -0.48 9.75
N ALA A 23 13.42 -1.62 10.16
CA ALA A 23 12.00 -1.87 10.04
C ALA A 23 11.22 -0.72 10.70
N VAL A 24 10.13 -0.30 10.05
CA VAL A 24 9.22 0.65 10.67
C VAL A 24 8.33 -0.15 11.61
N ASN A 25 8.40 0.18 12.88
CA ASN A 25 7.63 -0.50 13.91
C ASN A 25 6.40 0.32 14.30
N VAL A 26 5.24 -0.03 13.75
CA VAL A 26 3.98 0.69 14.03
C VAL A 26 3.60 0.60 15.50
N TRP A 27 4.00 -0.49 16.16
CA TRP A 27 3.73 -0.73 17.58
C TRP A 27 4.25 0.35 18.51
N GLU A 28 5.41 0.92 18.20
CA GLU A 28 6.04 1.98 19.01
C GLU A 28 5.24 3.29 18.97
N HIS A 29 4.35 3.43 17.98
CA HIS A 29 3.54 4.61 17.76
C HIS A 29 2.06 4.41 18.06
N ILE A 30 1.63 3.20 18.45
CA ILE A 30 0.28 2.94 18.95
C ILE A 30 0.22 3.34 20.43
N ASN A 31 -0.56 4.38 20.73
CA ASN A 31 -0.83 4.79 22.09
C ASN A 31 -2.06 4.06 22.64
N THR A 32 -1.83 2.96 23.35
CA THR A 32 -2.90 2.12 23.94
C THR A 32 -3.66 2.79 25.08
N SER A 33 -3.26 3.98 25.54
CA SER A 33 -3.99 4.76 26.55
C SER A 33 -5.02 5.72 25.95
N ARG A 34 -5.06 5.84 24.62
CA ARG A 34 -6.02 6.69 23.90
C ARG A 34 -6.92 5.82 23.03
N GLU A 35 -8.19 6.20 22.97
CA GLU A 35 -9.09 5.65 21.96
C GLU A 35 -8.63 6.08 20.57
N MET A 36 -8.79 5.17 19.63
CA MET A 36 -8.46 5.31 18.22
C MET A 36 -9.71 5.10 17.38
N TYR A 37 -9.68 5.60 16.16
CA TYR A 37 -10.71 5.34 15.16
C TYR A 37 -10.22 4.33 14.12
N PHE A 38 -8.94 4.38 13.76
CA PHE A 38 -8.34 3.43 12.83
C PHE A 38 -6.82 3.40 12.92
N VAL A 39 -6.25 2.29 12.45
CA VAL A 39 -4.85 2.17 12.06
C VAL A 39 -4.83 1.74 10.59
N LYS A 40 -4.15 2.51 9.74
CA LYS A 40 -3.92 2.18 8.34
C LYS A 40 -2.43 2.11 8.05
N VAL A 41 -1.98 1.00 7.47
CA VAL A 41 -0.58 0.79 7.07
C VAL A 41 -0.56 0.40 5.61
N LEU A 42 0.25 1.08 4.80
CA LEU A 42 0.50 0.69 3.41
C LEU A 42 1.95 0.26 3.28
N GLY A 43 2.20 -0.86 2.60
CA GLY A 43 3.55 -1.29 2.30
C GLY A 43 3.71 -1.86 0.90
N ARG A 44 4.97 -2.00 0.48
CA ARG A 44 5.36 -2.48 -0.85
C ARG A 44 5.96 -3.88 -0.77
N CYS A 45 5.41 -4.82 -1.52
CA CYS A 45 6.03 -6.14 -1.64
C CYS A 45 7.19 -6.10 -2.65
N ARG A 46 8.14 -7.01 -2.47
CA ARG A 46 9.01 -7.48 -3.54
C ARG A 46 8.65 -8.93 -3.76
N ARG A 47 7.46 -9.16 -4.34
CA ARG A 47 6.92 -10.48 -4.68
C ARG A 47 6.40 -11.32 -3.51
N GLU A 48 6.92 -11.12 -2.31
CA GLU A 48 6.51 -11.86 -1.11
C GLU A 48 5.66 -11.01 -0.16
N PRO A 49 4.57 -11.57 0.41
CA PRO A 49 3.80 -10.94 1.48
C PRO A 49 4.66 -10.62 2.72
N PRO A 50 4.30 -9.58 3.51
CA PRO A 50 4.99 -9.29 4.75
C PRO A 50 4.75 -10.40 5.78
N LEU A 51 5.78 -10.84 6.51
CA LEU A 51 5.57 -11.73 7.66
C LEU A 51 4.88 -10.99 8.81
N ASP A 52 5.39 -9.81 9.17
CA ASP A 52 4.70 -8.89 10.08
C ASP A 52 4.34 -7.63 9.29
N PRO A 53 3.06 -7.36 9.02
CA PRO A 53 2.64 -6.20 8.26
C PRO A 53 2.66 -4.89 9.09
N LEU A 54 2.78 -4.97 10.42
CA LEU A 54 2.88 -3.83 11.34
C LEU A 54 4.33 -3.54 11.78
N ASN A 55 5.26 -4.46 11.50
CA ASN A 55 6.69 -4.27 11.71
C ASN A 55 7.48 -4.70 10.47
N ASN A 56 7.66 -3.78 9.52
CA ASN A 56 8.27 -4.11 8.24
C ASN A 56 9.12 -2.97 7.67
N SER A 57 10.25 -3.32 7.04
CA SER A 57 11.12 -2.35 6.35
C SER A 57 10.53 -1.73 5.10
N ARG A 58 9.45 -2.31 4.53
CA ARG A 58 8.84 -1.80 3.30
C ARG A 58 7.50 -1.12 3.52
N ILE A 59 7.20 -0.72 4.76
CA ILE A 59 6.09 0.20 5.05
C ILE A 59 6.36 1.52 4.31
N ALA A 60 5.42 1.88 3.46
CA ALA A 60 5.44 3.07 2.61
C ALA A 60 4.67 4.23 3.22
N SER A 61 3.68 3.96 4.07
CA SER A 61 3.02 4.97 4.89
C SER A 61 2.25 4.35 6.05
N VAL A 62 2.03 5.16 7.10
CA VAL A 62 1.17 4.82 8.24
C VAL A 62 0.26 6.00 8.54
N SER A 63 -0.96 5.72 8.98
CA SER A 63 -1.93 6.68 9.48
C SER A 63 -2.65 6.09 10.69
N ILE A 64 -2.56 6.73 11.85
CA ILE A 64 -3.26 6.32 13.08
C ILE A 64 -4.15 7.46 13.53
N GLY A 65 -5.47 7.25 13.53
CA GLY A 65 -6.44 8.26 13.98
C GLY A 65 -6.78 8.09 15.45
N TYR A 66 -6.50 9.09 16.29
CA TYR A 66 -6.79 9.13 17.73
C TYR A 66 -7.97 10.05 18.05
N ALA A 67 -8.80 9.64 18.99
CA ALA A 67 -9.79 10.52 19.60
C ALA A 67 -9.11 11.74 20.25
N TYR A 68 -9.66 12.93 20.00
CA TYR A 68 -9.13 14.19 20.54
C TYR A 68 -10.23 15.10 21.09
N SER A 69 -11.24 15.42 20.28
CA SER A 69 -12.39 16.22 20.69
C SER A 69 -13.66 15.80 19.95
N ASP A 70 -14.78 16.45 20.25
CA ASP A 70 -16.06 16.20 19.57
C ASP A 70 -16.02 16.53 18.07
N THR A 71 -15.13 17.44 17.66
CA THR A 71 -15.06 17.97 16.29
C THR A 71 -13.80 17.57 15.54
N GLN A 72 -12.79 17.03 16.22
CA GLN A 72 -11.49 16.72 15.63
C GLN A 72 -10.93 15.39 16.14
N TYR A 73 -10.17 14.71 15.27
CA TYR A 73 -9.22 13.68 15.66
C TYR A 73 -7.79 14.17 15.44
N ILE A 74 -6.85 13.62 16.21
CA ILE A 74 -5.42 13.73 15.91
C ILE A 74 -5.06 12.56 15.01
N ILE A 75 -4.33 12.79 13.95
CA ILE A 75 -3.77 11.73 13.13
C ILE A 75 -2.25 11.75 13.20
N THR A 76 -1.69 10.60 13.55
CA THR A 76 -0.25 10.36 13.52
C THR A 76 0.08 9.70 12.17
N TYR A 77 0.91 10.36 11.38
CA TYR A 77 1.33 9.90 10.06
C TYR A 77 2.78 9.44 10.05
N TYR A 78 3.10 8.55 9.12
CA TYR A 78 4.47 8.22 8.75
C TYR A 78 4.64 8.22 7.22
N ALA A 79 5.77 8.75 6.75
CA ALA A 79 6.25 8.57 5.38
C ALA A 79 7.78 8.38 5.35
N PRO A 80 8.31 7.41 4.57
CA PRO A 80 9.75 7.24 4.40
C PRO A 80 10.43 8.49 3.83
N TYR A 81 11.66 8.76 4.28
CA TYR A 81 12.45 9.91 3.82
C TYR A 81 12.80 9.86 2.33
N ASP A 82 12.83 8.68 1.73
CA ASP A 82 13.11 8.48 0.30
C ASP A 82 11.85 8.42 -0.57
N SER A 83 10.66 8.48 0.04
CA SER A 83 9.37 8.45 -0.65
C SER A 83 9.18 9.68 -1.53
N GLU A 84 8.41 9.52 -2.62
CA GLU A 84 8.02 10.62 -3.49
C GLU A 84 7.18 11.67 -2.74
N TYR A 85 6.32 11.22 -1.82
CA TYR A 85 5.54 12.10 -0.95
C TYR A 85 6.44 13.03 -0.12
N CYS A 86 7.46 12.50 0.55
CA CYS A 86 8.42 13.29 1.32
C CYS A 86 9.17 14.29 0.43
N LYS A 87 9.59 13.88 -0.77
CA LYS A 87 10.29 14.76 -1.72
C LYS A 87 9.45 15.94 -2.19
N HIS A 88 8.15 15.74 -2.40
CA HIS A 88 7.25 16.82 -2.87
C HIS A 88 6.71 17.70 -1.73
N THR A 89 6.46 17.13 -0.55
CA THR A 89 5.80 17.85 0.56
C THR A 89 6.75 18.33 1.66
N GLY A 90 7.97 17.76 1.73
CA GLY A 90 8.89 17.95 2.84
C GLY A 90 8.49 17.25 4.15
N ARG A 91 7.36 16.52 4.18
CA ARG A 91 6.89 15.78 5.36
C ARG A 91 7.39 14.34 5.31
N CYS A 92 8.24 14.01 6.27
CA CYS A 92 9.01 12.77 6.29
C CYS A 92 9.15 12.29 7.75
N GLY A 93 9.35 11.00 7.94
CA GLY A 93 9.33 10.40 9.27
C GLY A 93 7.93 10.46 9.87
N TRP A 94 7.83 10.59 11.19
CA TRP A 94 6.55 10.67 11.91
C TRP A 94 6.13 12.12 12.17
N TRP A 95 4.85 12.43 12.00
CA TRP A 95 4.29 13.73 12.38
C TRP A 95 2.81 13.61 12.75
N GLU A 96 2.26 14.67 13.35
CA GLU A 96 0.84 14.73 13.73
C GLU A 96 0.10 15.87 13.04
N GLU A 97 -1.17 15.66 12.76
CA GLU A 97 -2.09 16.68 12.27
C GLU A 97 -3.45 16.60 12.99
N PHE A 98 -4.15 17.72 13.03
CA PHE A 98 -5.53 17.80 13.52
C PHE A 98 -6.47 17.88 12.33
N LEU A 99 -7.39 16.92 12.23
CA LEU A 99 -8.35 16.87 11.14
C LEU A 99 -9.79 16.92 11.67
N PRO A 100 -10.73 17.50 10.91
CA PRO A 100 -12.15 17.40 11.23
C PRO A 100 -12.55 15.92 11.36
N LYS A 101 -13.35 15.64 12.38
CA LYS A 101 -13.85 14.28 12.60
C LYS A 101 -14.74 13.86 11.43
N GLN A 102 -14.43 12.70 10.85
CA GLN A 102 -15.31 12.08 9.86
C GLN A 102 -16.51 11.45 10.56
N GLU A 103 -17.67 11.55 9.94
CA GLU A 103 -18.87 10.86 10.41
C GLU A 103 -18.69 9.34 10.28
N ASN A 104 -19.31 8.58 11.18
CA ASN A 104 -19.34 7.10 11.20
C ASN A 104 -18.05 6.36 11.62
N LEU A 105 -17.11 7.02 12.31
CA LEU A 105 -15.99 6.32 12.96
C LEU A 105 -16.34 5.96 14.41
N THR A 106 -16.31 4.67 14.72
CA THR A 106 -16.49 4.15 16.08
C THR A 106 -15.15 4.15 16.81
N PRO A 107 -15.01 4.83 17.97
CA PRO A 107 -13.79 4.80 18.74
C PRO A 107 -13.56 3.43 19.38
N PHE A 108 -12.31 3.01 19.51
CA PHE A 108 -11.91 1.76 20.13
C PHE A 108 -10.53 1.85 20.79
N ASN A 109 -10.25 0.99 21.76
CA ASN A 109 -8.91 0.82 22.29
C ASN A 109 -8.19 -0.30 21.54
N PHE A 110 -6.92 -0.12 21.18
CA PHE A 110 -6.19 -1.15 20.42
C PHE A 110 -6.18 -2.52 21.11
N SER A 111 -6.17 -2.51 22.44
CA SER A 111 -6.09 -3.70 23.29
C SER A 111 -7.29 -4.65 23.16
N ILE A 112 -8.37 -4.26 22.49
CA ILE A 112 -9.45 -5.20 22.16
C ILE A 112 -8.95 -6.30 21.21
N TRP A 113 -7.95 -6.01 20.39
CA TRP A 113 -7.38 -6.97 19.46
C TRP A 113 -6.28 -7.80 20.12
N ASN A 114 -6.46 -9.13 20.15
CA ASN A 114 -5.37 -10.06 20.46
C ASN A 114 -4.47 -10.24 19.23
N VAL A 115 -3.56 -9.29 19.02
CA VAL A 115 -2.77 -9.26 17.79
C VAL A 115 -1.78 -10.41 17.66
N THR A 116 -1.32 -10.99 18.77
CA THR A 116 -0.53 -12.23 18.71
C THR A 116 -1.32 -13.33 18.01
N LYS A 117 -2.58 -13.57 18.42
CA LYS A 117 -3.45 -14.55 17.78
C LYS A 117 -3.78 -14.16 16.33
N VAL A 118 -4.00 -12.87 16.03
CA VAL A 118 -4.22 -12.39 14.64
C VAL A 118 -3.03 -12.75 13.75
N LEU A 119 -1.80 -12.50 14.21
CA LEU A 119 -0.60 -12.76 13.44
C LEU A 119 -0.35 -14.27 13.26
N GLU A 120 -0.65 -15.10 14.26
CA GLU A 120 -0.58 -16.56 14.14
C GLU A 120 -1.53 -17.08 13.04
N GLU A 121 -2.79 -16.63 13.02
CA GLU A 121 -3.78 -17.00 11.98
C GLU A 121 -3.38 -16.48 10.60
N TYR A 122 -2.82 -15.27 10.55
CA TYR A 122 -2.29 -14.70 9.32
C TYR A 122 -1.14 -15.55 8.77
N HIS A 123 -0.14 -15.89 9.60
CA HIS A 123 1.00 -16.73 9.23
C HIS A 123 0.56 -18.11 8.76
N TRP A 124 -0.41 -18.72 9.45
CA TRP A 124 -0.95 -20.00 9.03
C TRP A 124 -1.46 -19.94 7.59
N GLY A 125 -2.17 -18.88 7.20
CA GLY A 125 -2.66 -18.76 5.83
C GLY A 125 -1.59 -18.38 4.81
N LEU A 126 -0.52 -17.68 5.20
CA LEU A 126 0.66 -17.51 4.33
C LEU A 126 1.28 -18.86 3.95
N GLU A 127 1.31 -19.81 4.88
CA GLU A 127 1.94 -21.13 4.69
C GLU A 127 1.00 -22.17 4.09
N ASN A 128 -0.31 -22.11 4.42
CA ASN A 128 -1.24 -23.20 4.14
C ASN A 128 -2.38 -22.81 3.19
N TYR A 129 -2.74 -21.52 3.10
CA TYR A 129 -3.82 -21.05 2.23
C TYR A 129 -3.29 -20.46 0.93
N LEU A 130 -2.49 -19.38 0.99
CA LEU A 130 -2.00 -18.66 -0.18
C LEU A 130 -1.26 -19.54 -1.22
N PRO A 131 -0.42 -20.53 -0.85
CA PRO A 131 0.26 -21.38 -1.82
C PRO A 131 -0.69 -22.26 -2.63
N ASN A 132 -1.86 -22.57 -2.05
CA ASN A 132 -2.86 -23.50 -2.57
C ASN A 132 -4.00 -22.80 -3.32
N ILE A 133 -3.98 -21.48 -3.40
CA ILE A 133 -4.90 -20.73 -4.25
C ILE A 133 -4.54 -21.01 -5.71
N THR A 134 -5.41 -21.77 -6.36
CA THR A 134 -5.38 -22.06 -7.80
C THR A 134 -6.79 -21.87 -8.35
N GLY A 135 -6.92 -21.67 -9.66
CA GLY A 135 -8.23 -21.61 -10.29
C GLY A 135 -8.28 -20.63 -11.44
N LYS A 136 -9.26 -20.88 -12.33
CA LYS A 136 -9.49 -20.09 -13.53
C LYS A 136 -9.91 -18.68 -13.15
N VAL A 137 -9.22 -17.68 -13.71
CA VAL A 137 -9.45 -16.27 -13.45
C VAL A 137 -10.22 -15.63 -14.61
N THR A 138 -9.76 -15.89 -15.83
CA THR A 138 -10.45 -15.56 -17.08
C THR A 138 -10.41 -16.77 -18.00
N ASP A 139 -11.01 -16.68 -19.19
CA ASP A 139 -10.99 -17.79 -20.15
C ASP A 139 -9.59 -18.22 -20.56
N ASP A 140 -8.64 -17.28 -20.58
CA ASP A 140 -7.26 -17.49 -21.03
C ASP A 140 -6.22 -17.39 -19.91
N PHE A 141 -6.64 -17.18 -18.65
CA PHE A 141 -5.74 -17.03 -17.52
C PHE A 141 -6.20 -17.82 -16.30
N GLU A 142 -5.28 -18.58 -15.74
CA GLU A 142 -5.42 -19.33 -14.49
C GLU A 142 -4.34 -18.88 -13.52
N TRP A 143 -4.65 -18.83 -12.22
CA TRP A 143 -3.63 -18.56 -11.23
C TRP A 143 -2.54 -19.62 -11.28
N PRO A 144 -1.27 -19.26 -11.56
CA PRO A 144 -0.19 -20.22 -11.47
C PRO A 144 0.03 -20.62 -10.01
N GLU A 145 0.61 -21.81 -9.80
CA GLU A 145 0.92 -22.31 -8.46
C GLU A 145 1.74 -21.27 -7.67
N LYS A 146 1.37 -21.05 -6.40
CA LYS A 146 2.03 -20.09 -5.50
C LYS A 146 2.01 -18.65 -6.01
N TYR A 147 1.04 -18.26 -6.84
CA TYR A 147 0.90 -16.90 -7.34
C TYR A 147 0.98 -15.87 -6.22
N TRP A 148 0.12 -15.98 -5.21
CA TRP A 148 0.01 -15.01 -4.11
C TRP A 148 1.24 -14.96 -3.19
N VAL A 149 2.06 -16.01 -3.20
CA VAL A 149 3.33 -16.06 -2.45
C VAL A 149 4.45 -15.33 -3.22
N ARG A 150 4.32 -15.19 -4.55
CA ARG A 150 5.39 -14.74 -5.45
C ARG A 150 5.05 -13.49 -6.27
N ARG A 151 3.83 -12.98 -6.18
CA ARG A 151 3.33 -11.90 -7.03
C ARG A 151 2.60 -10.81 -6.25
N ALA A 152 2.64 -10.82 -4.92
CA ALA A 152 2.14 -9.67 -4.17
C ALA A 152 3.01 -8.45 -4.51
N ASP A 153 2.38 -7.33 -4.85
CA ASP A 153 3.02 -6.06 -5.21
C ASP A 153 2.90 -5.03 -4.08
N LEU A 154 1.77 -5.03 -3.38
CA LEU A 154 1.45 -4.12 -2.28
C LEU A 154 0.70 -4.87 -1.18
N TRP A 155 0.75 -4.34 0.04
CA TRP A 155 -0.20 -4.71 1.08
C TRP A 155 -0.76 -3.50 1.79
N GLU A 156 -1.97 -3.66 2.29
CA GLU A 156 -2.61 -2.70 3.18
C GLU A 156 -3.05 -3.42 4.44
N VAL A 157 -2.87 -2.77 5.60
CA VAL A 157 -3.54 -3.13 6.84
C VAL A 157 -4.55 -2.04 7.17
N TRP A 158 -5.76 -2.46 7.52
CA TRP A 158 -6.80 -1.63 8.11
C TRP A 158 -7.24 -2.25 9.43
N ILE A 159 -7.24 -1.47 10.51
CA ILE A 159 -7.70 -1.91 11.82
C ILE A 159 -8.65 -0.86 12.36
N ASP A 160 -9.85 -1.27 12.74
CA ASP A 160 -10.81 -0.43 13.44
C ASP A 160 -11.49 -1.19 14.59
N ALA A 161 -12.61 -0.66 15.09
CA ALA A 161 -13.39 -1.25 16.17
C ALA A 161 -13.98 -2.63 15.84
N SER A 162 -14.12 -2.95 14.55
CA SER A 162 -14.89 -4.09 14.05
C SER A 162 -14.04 -5.12 13.32
N GLU A 163 -12.98 -4.70 12.64
CA GLU A 163 -12.13 -5.58 11.86
C GLU A 163 -10.63 -5.29 11.98
N PHE A 164 -9.84 -6.36 11.85
CA PHE A 164 -8.42 -6.32 11.52
C PHE A 164 -8.27 -6.97 10.14
N ARG A 165 -7.93 -6.17 9.14
CA ARG A 165 -7.86 -6.61 7.74
C ARG A 165 -6.45 -6.42 7.19
N VAL A 166 -5.94 -7.44 6.52
CA VAL A 166 -4.73 -7.37 5.69
C VAL A 166 -5.14 -7.71 4.25
N THR A 167 -4.92 -6.77 3.33
CA THR A 167 -5.17 -6.96 1.91
C THR A 167 -3.84 -7.05 1.18
N LEU A 168 -3.64 -8.10 0.39
CA LEU A 168 -2.51 -8.23 -0.53
C LEU A 168 -3.00 -7.93 -1.94
N TYR A 169 -2.31 -7.03 -2.64
CA TYR A 169 -2.64 -6.63 -4.00
C TYR A 169 -1.61 -7.16 -4.98
N SER A 170 -2.07 -7.50 -6.19
CA SER A 170 -1.21 -7.86 -7.33
C SER A 170 -1.75 -7.25 -8.62
N PHE A 171 -0.86 -6.61 -9.38
CA PHE A 171 -1.13 -6.14 -10.73
C PHE A 171 -0.94 -7.28 -11.72
N VAL A 172 -2.02 -7.68 -12.37
CA VAL A 172 -2.05 -8.82 -13.29
C VAL A 172 -1.99 -8.30 -14.72
N SER A 173 -0.76 -8.18 -15.24
CA SER A 173 -0.53 -7.66 -16.60
C SER A 173 -1.28 -8.42 -17.69
N GLU A 174 -1.43 -9.73 -17.51
CA GLU A 174 -2.04 -10.67 -18.45
C GLU A 174 -3.52 -10.39 -18.68
N ILE A 175 -4.19 -9.79 -17.71
CA ILE A 175 -5.62 -9.44 -17.77
C ILE A 175 -5.87 -7.94 -17.58
N GLY A 176 -4.81 -7.12 -17.56
CA GLY A 176 -4.90 -5.67 -17.40
C GLY A 176 -5.62 -5.21 -16.14
N GLY A 177 -5.57 -6.00 -15.06
CA GLY A 177 -6.41 -5.80 -13.88
C GLY A 177 -5.64 -5.74 -12.56
N LEU A 178 -6.33 -5.24 -11.54
CA LEU A 178 -5.88 -5.33 -10.15
C LEU A 178 -6.56 -6.54 -9.51
N SER A 179 -5.78 -7.43 -8.92
CA SER A 179 -6.30 -8.50 -8.09
C SER A 179 -5.92 -8.28 -6.65
N TYR A 180 -6.73 -8.80 -5.74
CA TYR A 180 -6.41 -8.78 -4.32
C TYR A 180 -6.95 -10.00 -3.58
N VAL A 181 -6.28 -10.37 -2.50
CA VAL A 181 -6.72 -11.39 -1.55
C VAL A 181 -6.72 -10.77 -0.15
N VAL A 182 -7.72 -11.13 0.66
CA VAL A 182 -7.98 -10.50 1.96
C VAL A 182 -7.87 -11.53 3.07
N PHE A 183 -7.07 -11.22 4.08
CA PHE A 183 -7.18 -11.80 5.41
C PHE A 183 -7.95 -10.84 6.31
N GLU A 184 -8.92 -11.34 7.06
CA GLU A 184 -9.75 -10.51 7.93
C GLU A 184 -10.10 -11.25 9.21
N CYS A 185 -9.89 -10.58 10.34
CA CYS A 185 -10.43 -10.96 11.63
C CYS A 185 -11.56 -10.02 12.01
N GLN A 186 -12.65 -10.58 12.51
CA GLN A 186 -13.81 -9.84 13.02
C GLN A 186 -14.05 -10.23 14.48
N ASN A 187 -14.80 -9.38 15.19
CA ASN A 187 -15.28 -9.61 16.55
C ASN A 187 -14.14 -9.86 17.57
N PRO A 188 -13.51 -8.80 18.11
CA PRO A 188 -12.35 -8.95 19.00
C PRO A 188 -12.59 -9.84 20.24
N GLU A 189 -13.83 -9.90 20.75
CA GLU A 189 -14.17 -10.74 21.91
C GLU A 189 -14.22 -12.24 21.57
N ASN A 190 -14.76 -12.60 20.41
CA ASN A 190 -14.85 -13.97 19.90
C ASN A 190 -14.17 -14.04 18.52
N MET A 191 -12.88 -13.72 18.51
CA MET A 191 -12.14 -13.46 17.28
C MET A 191 -12.13 -14.64 16.32
N THR A 192 -12.73 -14.42 15.16
CA THR A 192 -12.74 -15.30 14.00
C THR A 192 -11.99 -14.64 12.86
N CYS A 193 -10.97 -15.33 12.36
CA CYS A 193 -10.11 -14.88 11.28
C CYS A 193 -10.28 -15.79 10.07
N ASN A 194 -10.36 -15.22 8.87
CA ASN A 194 -10.48 -15.98 7.64
C ASN A 194 -9.71 -15.33 6.51
N TRP A 195 -9.19 -16.15 5.61
CA TRP A 195 -8.79 -15.71 4.29
C TRP A 195 -9.98 -15.83 3.34
N LYS A 196 -10.24 -14.75 2.59
CA LYS A 196 -11.27 -14.69 1.55
C LYS A 196 -10.67 -15.12 0.21
N GLU A 197 -11.52 -15.61 -0.68
CA GLU A 197 -11.13 -15.90 -2.06
C GLU A 197 -10.60 -14.63 -2.76
N PRO A 198 -9.63 -14.76 -3.68
CA PRO A 198 -9.12 -13.62 -4.42
C PRO A 198 -10.21 -12.98 -5.27
N VAL A 199 -10.22 -11.65 -5.28
CA VAL A 199 -11.08 -10.85 -6.15
C VAL A 199 -10.22 -10.29 -7.28
N VAL A 200 -10.79 -10.26 -8.48
CA VAL A 200 -10.15 -9.69 -9.67
C VAL A 200 -11.00 -8.56 -10.19
N ASP A 201 -10.44 -7.37 -10.15
CA ASP A 201 -11.03 -6.18 -10.74
C ASP A 201 -10.40 -5.97 -12.12
N VAL A 202 -11.12 -6.44 -13.14
CA VAL A 202 -10.73 -6.25 -14.54
C VAL A 202 -11.30 -4.93 -14.99
N GLU A 203 -10.45 -3.93 -15.21
CA GLU A 203 -10.84 -2.79 -16.03
C GLU A 203 -11.03 -3.31 -17.47
N VAL A 204 -12.26 -3.65 -17.82
CA VAL A 204 -12.60 -3.91 -19.22
C VAL A 204 -12.39 -2.60 -19.95
N MET A 205 -11.27 -2.47 -20.68
CA MET A 205 -11.12 -1.43 -21.69
C MET A 205 -12.17 -1.69 -22.77
N VAL A 206 -13.38 -1.16 -22.56
CA VAL A 206 -14.38 -1.05 -23.62
C VAL A 206 -13.74 -0.14 -24.67
N PRO A 207 -13.53 -0.61 -25.92
CA PRO A 207 -13.06 0.27 -26.98
C PRO A 207 -14.03 1.45 -27.06
N PRO A 208 -13.56 2.70 -27.17
CA PRO A 208 -14.48 3.83 -27.25
C PRO A 208 -15.37 3.62 -28.47
N THR A 209 -16.65 3.37 -28.23
CA THR A 209 -17.68 3.38 -29.26
C THR A 209 -17.68 4.77 -29.86
N THR A 210 -17.17 4.92 -31.08
CA THR A 210 -17.24 6.16 -31.85
C THR A 210 -18.70 6.55 -32.07
N THR A 211 -19.26 7.26 -31.10
CA THR A 211 -20.52 7.96 -31.26
C THR A 211 -20.16 9.30 -31.89
N ALA A 212 -20.23 9.35 -33.22
CA ALA A 212 -20.11 10.59 -33.97
C ALA A 212 -21.25 11.52 -33.54
N THR A 213 -20.99 12.37 -32.54
CA THR A 213 -21.91 13.39 -32.10
C THR A 213 -21.47 14.69 -32.73
N THR A 214 -22.10 15.06 -33.84
CA THR A 214 -21.96 16.37 -34.46
C THR A 214 -22.47 17.42 -33.48
N LYS A 215 -21.57 18.13 -32.77
CA LYS A 215 -21.93 19.32 -32.00
C LYS A 215 -21.22 20.55 -32.57
N LYS A 216 -22.07 21.48 -32.98
CA LYS A 216 -21.81 22.85 -33.42
C LYS A 216 -21.10 23.62 -32.28
N PRO A 217 -20.17 24.55 -32.57
CA PRO A 217 -19.37 25.20 -31.54
C PRO A 217 -20.18 26.28 -30.82
N GLU A 218 -20.28 26.18 -29.50
CA GLU A 218 -20.68 27.28 -28.63
C GLU A 218 -19.67 27.40 -27.47
N ASP A 219 -19.51 28.65 -27.06
CA ASP A 219 -18.36 29.28 -26.44
C ASP A 219 -18.36 29.19 -24.89
N LYS A 220 -17.16 29.20 -24.30
CA LYS A 220 -16.79 29.43 -22.86
C LYS A 220 -17.04 28.23 -21.90
N GLU A 221 -16.20 27.89 -20.93
CA GLU A 221 -15.20 28.63 -20.15
C GLU A 221 -13.91 27.81 -19.93
N ILE A 222 -12.79 28.52 -19.84
CA ILE A 222 -11.46 28.00 -19.49
C ILE A 222 -11.29 28.16 -17.97
N CYS A 223 -11.21 27.05 -17.24
CA CYS A 223 -10.74 27.03 -15.85
C CYS A 223 -9.69 25.93 -15.64
N GLY A 224 -8.47 26.32 -15.28
CA GLY A 224 -7.54 25.50 -14.48
C GLY A 224 -6.53 24.64 -15.26
N PRO A 225 -5.36 24.32 -14.66
CA PRO A 225 -4.05 24.36 -15.31
C PRO A 225 -3.68 23.04 -16.00
N ALA A 226 -4.47 22.60 -16.97
CA ALA A 226 -4.12 21.46 -17.83
C ALA A 226 -3.33 21.86 -19.10
N LEU A 227 -3.04 23.15 -19.27
CA LEU A 227 -2.51 23.73 -20.53
C LEU A 227 -1.06 24.26 -20.43
N LEU A 228 -0.27 23.79 -19.45
CA LEU A 228 1.15 24.15 -19.33
C LEU A 228 2.14 22.97 -19.37
N VAL A 229 1.67 21.73 -19.45
CA VAL A 229 2.57 20.55 -19.63
C VAL A 229 2.69 20.13 -21.10
N GLY A 230 1.76 20.55 -21.96
CA GLY A 230 1.77 20.22 -23.39
C GLY A 230 2.68 21.09 -24.29
N LEU A 231 3.28 22.16 -23.78
CA LEU A 231 4.05 23.13 -24.59
C LEU A 231 5.56 23.21 -24.26
N VAL A 232 6.09 22.29 -23.46
CA VAL A 232 7.54 22.26 -23.15
C VAL A 232 8.28 21.10 -23.86
N LEU A 233 7.59 20.13 -24.45
CA LEU A 233 8.23 19.01 -25.15
C LEU A 233 8.20 19.06 -26.69
N PHE A 234 7.54 20.07 -27.29
CA PHE A 234 7.50 20.19 -28.75
C PHE A 234 8.70 20.88 -29.44
N PRO A 235 9.62 21.61 -28.78
CA PRO A 235 10.81 22.13 -29.47
C PRO A 235 11.97 21.13 -29.62
N LEU A 236 11.95 19.98 -28.95
CA LEU A 236 13.11 19.05 -28.93
C LEU A 236 13.10 17.98 -30.02
N LEU A 237 12.00 17.76 -30.73
CA LEU A 237 11.92 16.77 -31.83
C LEU A 237 12.13 17.34 -33.24
N VAL A 238 12.36 18.65 -33.39
CA VAL A 238 12.58 19.28 -34.71
C VAL A 238 14.07 19.54 -35.02
N LYS A 239 15.00 19.24 -34.10
CA LYS A 239 16.45 19.54 -34.30
C LYS A 239 17.37 18.36 -34.63
N GLN A 240 16.87 17.18 -34.96
CA GLN A 240 17.70 16.08 -35.51
C GLN A 240 17.48 15.83 -37.01
N LYS A 241 17.52 16.90 -37.81
CA LYS A 241 17.78 16.78 -39.25
C LYS A 241 18.77 17.84 -39.70
N LYS A 242 20.05 17.64 -39.33
CA LYS A 242 21.27 18.07 -40.07
C LYS A 242 22.53 17.76 -39.26
N ARG A 243 23.09 16.57 -39.47
CA ARG A 243 24.47 16.33 -39.92
C ARG A 243 24.63 14.85 -40.21
#